data_AF-B2RG22-F1
#
_entry.id   AF-B2RG22-F1
#
_cell.length_a   1.000
_cell.length_b   1.000
_cell.length_c   1.000
_cell.angle_alpha   90.00
_cell.angle_beta   90.00
_cell.angle_gamma   90.00
#
_symmetry.space_group_name_H-M   'P 1'
#
loop_
_entity.id
_entity.type
_entity.pdbx_description
1 polymer ?
#
loop_
_entity_poly.entity_id
_entity_poly.type
_entity_poly.pdbx_seq_one_letter_code
_entity_poly.pdbx_strand_id
1 'polypeptide(L)'
;ADLGFAFDGDADRLVVVDNLGNIVHGDKLLGVLGVYQKSKNALSSQAVVATNMSNLALKEYLKSQDLELKHCAIGDKFVSECMQLNKANFGGEQSGHIIFSDYAKTGDGLVCALQVSALVLESKQVSSVALNP
;
A
#
# COMPACT_ATOMS: atom_id res chain seq x y z
N ALA A 1 19.59 9.46 -6.31
CA ALA A 1 18.18 9.37 -6.74
C ALA A 1 17.32 9.34 -5.49
N ASP A 2 16.12 9.93 -5.54
CA ASP A 2 15.26 10.04 -4.36
C ASP A 2 14.39 8.80 -4.14
N LEU A 3 14.04 8.10 -5.21
CA LEU A 3 13.27 6.85 -5.19
C LEU A 3 13.79 5.90 -6.28
N GLY A 4 13.75 4.61 -6.00
CA GLY A 4 13.91 3.53 -6.96
C GLY A 4 12.64 2.67 -7.01
N PHE A 5 12.26 2.23 -8.22
CA PHE A 5 11.13 1.34 -8.42
C PHE A 5 11.61 0.12 -9.21
N ALA A 6 11.31 -1.08 -8.69
CA ALA A 6 11.50 -2.33 -9.39
C ALA A 6 10.13 -2.98 -9.61
N PHE A 7 9.84 -3.29 -10.87
CA PHE A 7 8.61 -3.97 -11.29
C PHE A 7 8.93 -5.41 -11.70
N ASP A 8 7.93 -6.28 -11.65
CA ASP A 8 8.02 -7.61 -12.23
C ASP A 8 7.63 -7.64 -13.72
N GLY A 9 7.47 -8.83 -14.30
CA GLY A 9 7.41 -9.02 -15.75
C GLY A 9 6.20 -8.39 -16.43
N ASP A 10 5.06 -8.34 -15.74
CA ASP A 10 3.80 -7.74 -16.18
C ASP A 10 3.39 -6.50 -15.36
N ALA A 11 4.23 -6.08 -14.41
CA ALA A 11 4.11 -4.85 -13.62
C ALA A 11 2.85 -4.76 -12.75
N ASP A 12 2.30 -5.90 -12.32
CA ASP A 12 1.24 -5.94 -11.31
C ASP A 12 1.81 -5.77 -9.88
N ARG A 13 3.14 -5.91 -9.73
CA ARG A 13 3.88 -5.73 -8.47
C ARG A 13 4.94 -4.64 -8.58
N LEU A 14 5.25 -4.07 -7.41
CA LEU A 14 6.41 -3.20 -7.25
C LEU A 14 7.16 -3.44 -5.95
N VAL A 15 8.46 -3.17 -5.98
CA VAL A 15 9.31 -2.94 -4.82
C VAL A 15 9.87 -1.53 -4.90
N VAL A 16 9.84 -0.80 -3.78
CA VAL A 16 10.35 0.56 -3.69
C VAL A 16 11.68 0.57 -2.94
N VAL A 17 12.61 1.41 -3.40
CA VAL A 17 13.88 1.67 -2.73
C VAL A 17 13.95 3.16 -2.37
N ASP A 18 14.27 3.47 -1.11
CA ASP A 18 14.38 4.85 -0.64
C ASP A 18 15.73 5.51 -1.05
N ASN A 19 15.92 6.77 -0.68
CA ASN A 19 17.12 7.54 -0.99
C ASN A 19 18.39 7.04 -0.26
N LEU A 20 18.25 6.16 0.73
CA LEU A 20 19.36 5.53 1.45
C LEU A 20 19.65 4.12 0.94
N GLY A 21 18.89 3.62 -0.03
CA GLY A 21 19.04 2.28 -0.60
C GLY A 21 18.29 1.20 0.19
N ASN A 22 17.43 1.55 1.14
CA ASN A 22 16.64 0.57 1.88
C ASN A 22 15.45 0.10 1.04
N ILE A 23 15.16 -1.19 1.13
CA ILE A 23 13.99 -1.80 0.51
C ILE A 23 12.74 -1.50 1.35
N VAL A 24 11.70 -0.97 0.70
CA VAL A 24 10.38 -0.72 1.27
C VAL A 24 9.42 -1.80 0.75
N HIS A 25 9.09 -2.74 1.62
CA HIS A 25 8.23 -3.88 1.31
C HIS A 25 6.74 -3.52 1.24
N GLY A 26 5.92 -4.41 0.65
CA GLY A 26 4.49 -4.19 0.43
C GLY A 26 3.71 -3.83 1.70
N ASP A 27 4.00 -4.44 2.85
CA ASP A 27 3.33 -4.09 4.10
C ASP A 27 3.58 -2.63 4.52
N LYS A 28 4.81 -2.13 4.38
CA LYS A 28 5.10 -0.71 4.65
C LYS A 28 4.36 0.18 3.68
N LEU A 29 4.34 -0.19 2.39
CA LEU A 29 3.58 0.52 1.36
C LEU A 29 2.08 0.57 1.69
N LEU A 30 1.47 -0.54 2.10
CA LEU A 30 0.07 -0.58 2.56
C LEU A 30 -0.17 0.35 3.75
N GLY A 31 0.76 0.39 4.70
CA GLY A 31 0.68 1.30 5.84
C GLY A 31 0.70 2.76 5.42
N VAL A 32 1.79 3.20 4.77
CA VAL A 32 1.99 4.60 4.41
C VAL A 32 0.97 5.10 3.40
N LEU A 33 0.64 4.30 2.39
CA LEU A 33 -0.35 4.66 1.38
C LEU A 33 -1.76 4.61 1.94
N GLY A 34 -2.08 3.69 2.85
CA GLY A 34 -3.39 3.67 3.53
C GLY A 34 -3.65 4.96 4.32
N VAL A 35 -2.64 5.41 5.09
CA VAL A 35 -2.72 6.66 5.85
C VAL A 35 -2.76 7.88 4.93
N TYR A 36 -1.98 7.86 3.85
CA TYR A 36 -2.02 8.91 2.84
C TYR A 36 -3.40 9.03 2.18
N GLN A 37 -3.99 7.93 1.73
CA GLN A 37 -5.33 7.91 1.17
C GLN A 37 -6.38 8.38 2.18
N LYS A 38 -6.23 8.03 3.47
CA LYS A 38 -7.08 8.58 4.53
C LYS A 38 -6.95 10.11 4.63
N SER A 39 -5.72 10.64 4.62
CA SER A 39 -5.47 12.10 4.70
C SER A 39 -6.10 12.88 3.54
N LYS A 40 -6.27 12.21 2.39
CA LYS A 40 -6.91 12.74 1.19
C LYS A 40 -8.43 12.56 1.16
N ASN A 41 -9.03 11.94 2.19
CA ASN A 41 -10.42 11.49 2.18
C ASN A 41 -10.75 10.62 0.95
N ALA A 42 -9.77 9.85 0.47
CA ALA A 42 -9.89 9.02 -0.72
C ALA A 42 -10.30 7.59 -0.41
N LEU A 43 -10.25 7.16 0.86
CA LEU A 43 -10.70 5.82 1.25
C LEU A 43 -12.22 5.75 1.31
N SER A 44 -12.80 4.77 0.61
CA SER A 44 -14.25 4.51 0.60
C SER A 44 -14.77 3.96 1.93
N SER A 45 -13.89 3.36 2.72
CA SER A 45 -14.14 2.92 4.08
C SER A 45 -12.86 3.08 4.92
N GLN A 46 -12.95 3.10 6.25
CA GLN A 46 -11.76 3.16 7.10
C GLN A 46 -11.03 1.79 7.18
N ALA A 47 -11.06 0.99 6.11
CA ALA A 47 -10.48 -0.34 6.07
C ALA A 47 -9.40 -0.46 5.01
N VAL A 48 -8.29 -1.09 5.37
CA VAL A 48 -7.23 -1.55 4.46
C VAL A 48 -7.28 -3.08 4.45
N VAL A 49 -7.24 -3.69 3.27
CA VAL A 49 -7.25 -5.16 3.14
C VAL A 49 -5.83 -5.68 2.92
N ALA A 50 -5.45 -6.71 3.68
CA ALA A 50 -4.19 -7.42 3.45
C ALA A 50 -4.35 -8.93 3.73
N THR A 51 -3.40 -9.74 3.30
CA THR A 51 -3.46 -11.19 3.56
C THR A 51 -3.01 -11.51 4.98
N ASN A 52 -3.24 -12.76 5.42
CA ASN A 52 -2.73 -13.27 6.69
C ASN A 52 -1.19 -13.30 6.80
N MET A 53 -0.47 -13.06 5.70
CA MET A 53 1.00 -12.98 5.69
C MET A 53 1.52 -11.64 6.20
N SER A 54 0.68 -10.60 6.26
CA SER A 54 1.10 -9.28 6.68
C SER A 54 1.52 -9.22 8.15
N ASN A 55 2.54 -8.41 8.43
CA ASN A 55 3.14 -8.24 9.75
C ASN A 55 2.15 -7.62 10.77
N LEU A 56 2.24 -8.04 12.03
CA LEU A 56 1.59 -7.40 13.18
C LEU A 56 1.84 -5.90 13.26
N ALA A 57 3.04 -5.43 12.92
CA ALA A 57 3.39 -4.00 12.92
C ALA A 57 2.47 -3.18 12.00
N LEU A 58 2.03 -3.73 10.86
CA LEU A 58 1.08 -3.07 9.97
C LEU A 58 -0.26 -2.86 10.67
N LYS A 59 -0.74 -3.87 11.39
CA LYS A 59 -2.01 -3.81 12.13
C LYS A 59 -1.95 -2.76 13.23
N GLU A 60 -0.88 -2.73 14.00
CA GLU A 60 -0.69 -1.76 15.09
C GLU A 60 -0.57 -0.34 14.55
N TYR A 61 0.20 -0.15 13.47
CA TYR A 61 0.35 1.13 12.80
C TYR A 61 -0.98 1.66 12.28
N LEU A 62 -1.73 0.88 11.48
CA LEU A 62 -3.03 1.29 10.95
C LEU A 62 -4.02 1.61 12.07
N LYS A 63 -4.05 0.79 13.13
CA LYS A 63 -4.90 1.04 14.29
C LYS A 63 -4.56 2.37 14.98
N SER A 64 -3.28 2.72 15.10
CA SER A 64 -2.85 4.02 15.65
C SER A 64 -3.31 5.22 14.81
N GLN A 65 -3.68 4.98 13.55
CA GLN A 65 -4.14 5.97 12.58
C GLN A 65 -5.65 5.88 12.35
N ASP A 66 -6.41 5.28 13.27
CA ASP A 66 -7.84 4.95 13.15
C ASP A 66 -8.21 4.36 11.78
N LEU A 67 -7.45 3.34 11.36
CA LEU A 67 -7.73 2.48 10.22
C LEU A 67 -7.84 1.04 10.69
N GLU A 68 -8.81 0.32 10.15
CA GLU A 68 -9.01 -1.10 10.41
C GLU A 68 -8.25 -1.93 9.38
N LEU A 69 -7.43 -2.88 9.82
CA LEU A 69 -6.84 -3.88 8.94
C LEU A 69 -7.77 -5.10 8.83
N LYS A 70 -8.27 -5.38 7.63
CA LYS A 70 -9.04 -6.59 7.32
C LYS A 70 -8.11 -7.63 6.73
N HIS A 71 -8.06 -8.79 7.36
CA HIS A 71 -7.25 -9.90 6.86
C HIS A 71 -8.07 -10.85 5.97
N CYS A 72 -7.43 -11.37 4.93
CA CYS A 72 -7.97 -12.43 4.08
C CYS A 72 -6.96 -13.58 3.87
N ALA A 73 -7.41 -14.64 3.20
CA ALA A 73 -6.52 -15.71 2.75
C ALA A 73 -5.48 -15.17 1.74
N ILE A 74 -4.41 -15.92 1.52
CA ILE A 74 -3.29 -15.56 0.63
C ILE A 74 -3.74 -15.66 -0.83
N GLY A 75 -3.45 -14.64 -1.64
CA GLY A 75 -3.79 -14.56 -3.05
C GLY A 75 -4.62 -13.33 -3.40
N ASP A 76 -4.23 -12.67 -4.50
CA ASP A 76 -4.88 -11.54 -5.16
C ASP A 76 -6.43 -11.62 -5.20
N LYS A 77 -6.96 -12.79 -5.55
CA LYS A 77 -8.40 -13.05 -5.62
C LYS A 77 -9.08 -12.82 -4.27
N PHE A 78 -8.51 -13.33 -3.18
CA PHE A 78 -9.08 -13.19 -1.85
C PHE A 78 -8.96 -11.78 -1.30
N VAL A 79 -7.90 -11.05 -1.69
CA VAL A 79 -7.77 -9.62 -1.39
C VAL A 79 -8.92 -8.86 -2.06
N SER A 80 -9.13 -9.07 -3.37
CA SER A 80 -10.20 -8.40 -4.13
C SER A 80 -11.59 -8.73 -3.60
N GLU A 81 -11.88 -10.01 -3.30
CA GLU A 81 -13.15 -10.42 -2.68
C GLU A 81 -13.35 -9.78 -1.30
N CYS A 82 -12.31 -9.73 -0.47
CA CYS A 82 -12.38 -9.10 0.85
C CYS A 82 -12.58 -7.58 0.76
N MET A 83 -11.96 -6.92 -0.23
CA MET A 83 -12.18 -5.50 -0.52
C MET A 83 -13.64 -5.23 -0.86
N GLN A 84 -14.24 -6.05 -1.73
CA GLN A 84 -15.66 -5.93 -2.10
C GLN A 84 -16.58 -6.12 -0.89
N LEU A 85 -16.36 -7.16 -0.08
CA LEU A 85 -17.17 -7.45 1.11
C LEU A 85 -17.12 -6.31 2.14
N ASN A 86 -15.95 -5.68 2.30
CA ASN A 86 -15.75 -4.58 3.25
C ASN A 86 -15.97 -3.20 2.63
N LYS A 87 -16.42 -3.11 1.37
CA LYS A 87 -16.55 -1.86 0.61
C LYS A 87 -15.28 -1.01 0.67
N ALA A 88 -14.12 -1.66 0.72
CA ALA A 88 -12.82 -1.02 0.76
C ALA A 88 -12.31 -0.85 -0.66
N ASN A 89 -11.63 0.26 -0.91
CA ASN A 89 -11.03 0.58 -2.22
C ASN A 89 -9.50 0.49 -2.23
N PHE A 90 -8.90 0.06 -1.12
CA PHE A 90 -7.46 -0.09 -0.99
C PHE A 90 -7.08 -1.39 -0.27
N GLY A 91 -6.08 -2.10 -0.81
CA GLY A 91 -5.56 -3.32 -0.22
C GLY A 91 -4.41 -3.91 -1.02
N GLY A 92 -3.89 -5.06 -0.59
CA GLY A 92 -2.82 -5.73 -1.32
C GLY A 92 -2.09 -6.81 -0.53
N GLU A 93 -0.89 -7.14 -1.00
CA GLU A 93 -0.04 -8.19 -0.43
C GLU A 93 1.37 -7.67 -0.12
N GLN A 94 2.06 -8.36 0.81
CA GLN A 94 3.45 -8.06 1.17
C GLN A 94 4.42 -8.13 -0.01
N SER A 95 4.08 -8.92 -1.04
CA SER A 95 4.84 -9.09 -2.28
C SER A 95 4.97 -7.81 -3.11
N GLY A 96 4.16 -6.78 -2.84
CA GLY A 96 4.09 -5.57 -3.65
C GLY A 96 2.93 -5.57 -4.65
N HIS A 97 2.04 -6.56 -4.62
CA HIS A 97 0.78 -6.51 -5.37
C HIS A 97 -0.21 -5.60 -4.62
N ILE A 98 -0.32 -4.33 -5.05
CA ILE A 98 -1.11 -3.29 -4.37
C ILE A 98 -2.26 -2.84 -5.27
N ILE A 99 -3.47 -2.84 -4.71
CA ILE A 99 -4.72 -2.56 -5.41
C ILE A 99 -5.29 -1.22 -4.96
N PHE A 100 -5.50 -0.32 -5.92
CA PHE A 100 -6.31 0.88 -5.77
C PHE A 100 -7.55 0.73 -6.67
N SER A 101 -8.67 0.26 -6.11
CA SER A 101 -9.83 -0.15 -6.92
C SER A 101 -10.53 0.98 -7.66
N ASP A 102 -10.25 2.23 -7.27
CA ASP A 102 -10.73 3.42 -7.96
C ASP A 102 -10.06 3.61 -9.33
N TYR A 103 -8.86 3.04 -9.52
CA TYR A 103 -8.05 3.21 -10.73
C TYR A 103 -7.91 1.92 -11.53
N ALA A 104 -7.72 0.77 -10.86
CA ALA A 104 -7.49 -0.52 -11.48
C ALA A 104 -8.30 -1.62 -10.80
N LYS A 105 -8.75 -2.61 -11.56
CA LYS A 105 -9.51 -3.76 -11.03
C LYS A 105 -8.63 -4.83 -10.36
N THR A 106 -7.31 -4.69 -10.47
CA THR A 106 -6.28 -5.62 -9.99
C THR A 106 -5.08 -4.84 -9.47
N GLY A 107 -4.07 -5.52 -8.94
CA GLY A 107 -2.81 -4.90 -8.55
C GLY A 107 -2.13 -4.21 -9.72
N ASP A 108 -1.63 -3.01 -9.48
CA ASP A 108 -0.98 -2.18 -10.49
C ASP A 108 0.24 -1.49 -9.88
N GLY A 109 1.42 -1.99 -10.25
CA GLY A 109 2.69 -1.48 -9.77
C GLY A 109 2.92 -0.03 -10.20
N LEU A 110 2.48 0.36 -11.40
CA LEU A 110 2.66 1.72 -11.93
C LEU A 110 1.81 2.73 -11.15
N VAL A 111 0.54 2.40 -10.90
CA VAL A 111 -0.34 3.21 -10.06
C VAL A 111 0.25 3.34 -8.67
N CYS A 112 0.73 2.25 -8.08
CA CYS A 112 1.35 2.31 -6.76
C CYS A 112 2.62 3.20 -6.76
N ALA A 113 3.48 3.11 -7.79
CA ALA A 113 4.66 3.95 -7.91
C ALA A 113 4.32 5.44 -8.02
N LEU A 114 3.26 5.79 -8.75
CA LEU A 114 2.75 7.16 -8.81
C LEU A 114 2.24 7.64 -7.45
N GLN A 115 1.50 6.80 -6.72
CA GLN A 115 1.00 7.14 -5.39
C GLN A 115 2.13 7.32 -4.37
N VAL A 116 3.17 6.48 -4.42
CA VAL A 116 4.39 6.63 -3.62
C VAL A 116 5.10 7.93 -3.95
N SER A 117 5.24 8.25 -5.24
CA SER A 117 5.88 9.50 -5.67
C SER A 117 5.10 10.73 -5.18
N ALA A 118 3.76 10.69 -5.28
CA ALA A 118 2.89 11.75 -4.81
C ALA A 118 3.00 11.95 -3.29
N LEU A 119 2.96 10.86 -2.51
CA LEU A 119 3.19 10.88 -1.06
C LEU A 119 4.50 11.59 -0.72
N VAL A 120 5.62 11.18 -1.32
CA VAL A 120 6.95 11.74 -1.01
C VAL A 120 6.99 13.23 -1.36
N LEU A 121 6.52 13.63 -2.54
CA LEU A 121 6.52 15.02 -2.97
C LEU A 121 5.67 15.92 -2.06
N GLU A 122 4.48 15.45 -1.67
CA GLU A 122 3.57 16.24 -0.85
C GLU A 122 3.98 16.29 0.63
N SER A 123 4.59 15.21 1.15
CA SER A 123 5.12 15.18 2.52
C SER A 123 6.21 16.22 2.75
N LYS A 124 6.88 16.67 1.68
CA LYS A 124 8.08 17.52 1.71
C LYS A 124 9.20 16.94 2.58
N GLN A 125 9.23 15.62 2.71
CA GLN A 125 10.24 14.86 3.44
C GLN A 125 11.10 14.05 2.46
N VAL A 126 12.28 13.64 2.91
CA VAL A 126 13.08 12.65 2.19
C VAL A 126 12.39 11.28 2.23
N SER A 127 12.54 10.48 1.18
CA SER A 127 11.82 9.22 1.02
C SER A 127 12.07 8.22 2.16
N SER A 128 13.27 8.18 2.74
CA SER A 128 13.58 7.32 3.90
C SER A 128 12.82 7.70 5.17
N VAL A 129 12.30 8.93 5.27
CA VAL A 129 11.43 9.37 6.38
C VAL A 129 9.97 9.17 5.99
N ALA A 130 9.57 9.61 4.80
CA ALA A 130 8.19 9.51 4.34
C ALA A 130 7.67 8.06 4.23
N LEU A 131 8.54 7.11 3.89
CA LEU A 131 8.21 5.69 3.71
C LEU A 131 8.51 4.84 4.96
N ASN A 132 8.93 5.45 6.06
CA ASN A 132 9.30 4.76 7.30
C ASN A 132 8.74 5.50 8.53
N PRO A 133 7.40 5.54 8.68
CA PRO A 133 6.73 6.19 9.81
C PRO A 133 6.93 5.45 11.14
#